data_AF-A0A8X6Q6U3-F1
#
_entry.id   AF-A0A8X6Q6U3-F1
#
_cell.length_a   1.000
_cell.length_b   1.000
_cell.length_c   1.000
_cell.angle_alpha   90.00
_cell.angle_beta   90.00
_cell.angle_gamma   90.00
#
_symmetry.space_group_name_H-M   'P 1'
#
loop_
_entity.id
_entity.type
_entity.pdbx_description
1 polymer ?
#
loop_
_entity_poly.entity_id
_entity_poly.type
_entity_poly.pdbx_seq_one_letter_code
_entity_poly.pdbx_strand_id
1 'polypeptide(L)'
;MNTDSESITEQEMISSANSSHASTPTPREVLHSSCMRRKQIEKELKTYTDSIDHCQTLIRNLERQGLFDHPIYTTQCAMLKAL
;
A
#
# COMPACT_ATOMS: atom_id res chain seq x y z
N MET A 1 28.09 -9.94 -65.59
CA MET A 1 28.20 -8.63 -64.91
C MET A 1 26.80 -8.16 -64.63
N ASN A 2 26.58 -7.77 -63.38
CA ASN A 2 25.49 -7.00 -62.81
C ASN A 2 24.16 -7.70 -62.51
N THR A 3 23.94 -7.72 -61.21
CA THR A 3 22.82 -8.04 -60.32
C THR A 3 21.75 -6.94 -60.32
N ASP A 4 20.72 -7.15 -59.51
CA ASP A 4 19.82 -6.14 -58.88
C ASP A 4 18.52 -5.83 -59.64
N SER A 5 17.33 -5.83 -59.05
CA SER A 5 16.91 -6.10 -57.67
C SER A 5 15.41 -6.41 -57.66
N GLU A 6 15.04 -7.41 -56.85
CA GLU A 6 13.66 -7.70 -56.46
C GLU A 6 13.12 -6.53 -55.60
N SER A 7 12.00 -5.95 -56.01
CA SER A 7 11.22 -5.03 -55.18
C SER A 7 10.08 -5.83 -54.56
N ILE A 8 10.34 -6.44 -53.41
CA ILE A 8 9.31 -6.91 -52.50
C ILE A 8 9.36 -5.97 -51.31
N THR A 9 8.31 -5.17 -51.16
CA THR A 9 8.05 -4.36 -49.98
C THR A 9 7.98 -5.28 -48.77
N GLU A 10 9.07 -5.37 -48.02
CA GLU A 10 9.08 -5.86 -46.64
C GLU A 10 8.34 -4.84 -45.77
N GLN A 11 7.02 -4.75 -45.94
CA GLN A 11 6.13 -4.43 -44.85
C GLN A 11 6.05 -5.70 -44.02
N GLU A 12 7.12 -5.95 -43.26
CA GLU A 12 7.20 -7.02 -42.28
C GLU A 12 5.98 -6.96 -41.38
N MET A 13 5.13 -7.95 -41.63
CA MET A 13 4.46 -8.77 -40.64
C MET A 13 4.21 -8.04 -39.32
N ILE A 14 2.94 -7.67 -39.17
CA ILE A 14 2.25 -7.53 -37.90
C ILE A 14 2.42 -8.86 -37.16
N SER A 15 3.58 -9.08 -36.54
CA SER A 15 3.84 -10.24 -35.70
C SER A 15 3.47 -9.84 -34.29
N SER A 16 2.25 -10.22 -33.94
CA SER A 16 1.69 -10.17 -32.61
C SER A 16 2.59 -10.90 -31.62
N ALA A 17 3.56 -10.22 -31.03
CA ALA A 17 4.17 -10.64 -29.79
C ALA A 17 3.34 -10.12 -28.62
N ASN A 18 2.17 -10.74 -28.40
CA ASN A 18 1.59 -10.83 -27.06
C ASN A 18 2.56 -11.69 -26.21
N SER A 19 3.70 -11.14 -25.86
CA SER A 19 4.59 -11.72 -24.86
C SER A 19 4.15 -11.19 -23.52
N SER A 20 3.27 -11.93 -22.85
CA SER A 20 2.97 -11.75 -21.43
C SER A 20 4.15 -12.20 -20.55
N HIS A 21 5.38 -11.81 -20.91
CA HIS A 21 6.48 -11.84 -19.97
C HIS A 21 6.31 -10.64 -19.05
N ALA A 22 5.83 -10.89 -17.83
CA ALA A 22 5.98 -9.93 -16.76
C ALA A 22 7.49 -9.63 -16.62
N SER A 23 7.92 -8.48 -17.15
CA SER A 23 9.30 -8.02 -17.02
C SER A 23 9.69 -8.08 -15.55
N THR A 24 10.79 -8.78 -15.24
CA THR A 24 11.29 -8.81 -13.86
C THR A 24 11.56 -7.38 -13.41
N PRO A 25 11.02 -6.93 -12.27
CA PRO A 25 11.19 -5.56 -11.83
C PRO A 25 12.67 -5.24 -11.67
N THR A 26 13.07 -4.09 -12.20
CA THR A 26 14.45 -3.61 -12.07
C THR A 26 14.79 -3.36 -10.60
N PRO A 27 16.07 -3.43 -10.19
CA PRO A 27 16.46 -3.11 -8.83
C PRO A 27 15.96 -1.73 -8.36
N ARG A 28 15.89 -0.75 -9.28
CA ARG A 28 15.34 0.58 -9.01
C ARG A 28 13.84 0.54 -8.70
N GLU A 29 13.05 -0.25 -9.43
CA GLU A 29 11.62 -0.42 -9.18
C GLU A 29 11.34 -1.18 -7.88
N VAL A 30 12.18 -2.17 -7.53
CA VAL A 30 12.10 -2.87 -6.25
C VAL A 30 12.38 -1.92 -5.07
N LEU A 31 13.42 -1.09 -5.17
CA LEU A 31 13.72 -0.11 -4.13
C LEU A 31 12.64 0.97 -4.03
N HIS A 32 12.13 1.45 -5.17
CA HIS A 32 11.06 2.44 -5.20
C HIS A 32 9.77 1.89 -4.57
N SER A 33 9.35 0.69 -4.95
CA SER A 33 8.15 0.05 -4.39
C SER A 33 8.32 -0.24 -2.89
N SER A 34 9.48 -0.71 -2.45
CA SER A 34 9.80 -0.91 -1.04
C SER A 34 9.75 0.41 -0.24
N CYS A 35 10.28 1.49 -0.80
CA CYS A 35 10.22 2.82 -0.20
C CYS A 35 8.78 3.32 -0.04
N MET A 36 7.94 3.15 -1.07
CA MET A 36 6.53 3.53 -1.01
C MET A 36 5.75 2.68 -0.01
N ARG A 37 6.02 1.38 0.04
CA ARG A 37 5.41 0.47 1.03
C ARG A 37 5.79 0.87 2.46
N ARG A 38 7.05 1.23 2.71
CA ARG A 38 7.49 1.73 4.03
C ARG A 38 6.75 3.00 4.42
N LYS A 39 6.65 3.99 3.53
CA LYS A 39 5.89 5.23 3.80
C LYS A 39 4.42 4.97 4.13
N GLN A 40 3.82 4.00 3.43
CA GLN A 40 2.44 3.60 3.70
C GLN A 40 2.30 2.98 5.10
N ILE A 41 3.22 2.09 5.47
CA ILE A 41 3.24 1.49 6.82
C ILE A 41 3.47 2.57 7.89
N GLU A 42 4.38 3.52 7.68
CA GLU A 42 4.62 4.64 8.59
C GLU A 42 3.35 5.48 8.80
N LYS A 43 2.58 5.71 7.73
CA LYS A 43 1.30 6.42 7.80
C LYS A 43 0.24 5.63 8.56
N GLU A 44 0.10 4.33 8.28
CA GLU A 44 -0.82 3.44 8.98
C GLU A 44 -0.48 3.38 10.48
N LEU A 45 0.80 3.21 10.82
CA LEU A 45 1.27 3.19 12.20
C LEU A 45 0.91 4.48 12.93
N LYS A 46 1.14 5.64 12.29
CA LYS A 46 0.74 6.94 12.87
C LYS A 46 -0.76 6.98 13.16
N THR A 47 -1.60 6.55 12.22
CA THR A 47 -3.06 6.52 12.42
C THR A 47 -3.47 5.62 13.59
N TYR A 48 -2.82 4.46 13.76
CA TYR A 48 -3.08 3.59 14.91
C TYR A 48 -2.65 4.25 16.22
N THR A 49 -1.47 4.86 16.28
CA THR A 49 -1.00 5.59 17.47
C THR A 49 -1.95 6.72 17.84
N ASP A 50 -2.35 7.55 16.87
CA ASP A 50 -3.31 8.66 17.09
C ASP A 50 -4.66 8.12 17.63
N SER A 51 -5.10 6.96 17.14
CA SER A 51 -6.33 6.30 17.61
C SER A 51 -6.21 5.81 19.05
N ILE A 52 -5.07 5.20 19.41
CA ILE A 52 -4.78 4.74 20.78
C ILE A 52 -4.78 5.92 21.76
N ASP A 53 -4.11 7.00 21.41
CA ASP A 53 -4.03 8.21 22.23
C ASP A 53 -5.42 8.81 22.47
N HIS A 54 -6.28 8.79 21.43
CA HIS A 54 -7.67 9.22 21.55
C HIS A 54 -8.47 8.33 22.52
N CYS A 55 -8.39 7.00 22.37
CA CYS A 55 -9.06 6.05 23.27
C CYS A 55 -8.64 6.27 24.73
N GLN A 56 -7.33 6.41 24.98
CA GLN A 56 -6.78 6.67 26.32
C GLN A 56 -7.25 8.01 26.88
N THR A 57 -7.41 9.03 26.05
CA THR A 57 -7.91 10.34 26.47
C THR A 57 -9.38 10.26 26.87
N LEU A 58 -10.20 9.55 26.09
CA LEU A 58 -11.61 9.32 26.41
C LEU A 58 -11.79 8.55 27.72
N ILE A 59 -11.02 7.46 27.90
CA ILE A 59 -11.02 6.68 29.14
C ILE A 59 -10.71 7.59 30.32
N ARG A 60 -9.59 8.32 30.29
CA ARG A 60 -9.20 9.24 31.38
C ARG A 60 -10.30 10.27 31.70
N ASN A 61 -10.97 10.81 30.68
CA ASN A 61 -12.07 11.76 30.89
C ASN A 61 -13.31 11.13 31.53
N LEU A 62 -13.63 9.89 31.19
CA LEU A 62 -14.74 9.13 31.78
C LEU A 62 -14.41 8.72 33.22
N GLU A 63 -13.18 8.33 33.51
CA GLU A 63 -12.71 8.01 34.88
C GLU A 63 -12.80 9.23 35.79
N ARG A 64 -12.41 10.42 35.29
CA ARG A 64 -12.54 11.69 36.03
C ARG A 64 -13.99 12.05 36.35
N GLN A 65 -14.94 11.58 35.54
CA GLN A 65 -16.38 11.78 35.76
C GLN A 65 -17.02 10.64 36.57
N GLY A 66 -16.27 9.59 36.92
CA GLY A 66 -16.79 8.40 37.60
C GLY A 66 -17.70 7.53 36.72
N LEU A 67 -17.61 7.66 35.40
CA LEU A 67 -18.51 7.01 34.43
C LEU A 67 -17.96 5.65 33.94
N PHE A 68 -17.67 4.74 34.87
CA PHE A 68 -17.07 3.43 34.56
C PHE A 68 -18.05 2.47 33.88
N ASP A 69 -19.35 2.58 34.17
CA ASP A 69 -20.39 1.73 33.57
C ASP A 69 -20.87 2.26 32.21
N HIS A 70 -20.36 3.41 31.76
CA HIS A 70 -20.77 3.99 30.50
C HIS A 70 -20.33 3.08 29.34
N PRO A 71 -21.20 2.75 28.37
CA PRO A 71 -20.84 1.84 27.27
C PRO A 71 -19.61 2.27 26.46
N ILE A 72 -19.38 3.58 26.38
CA ILE A 72 -18.15 4.13 25.77
C ILE A 72 -16.92 3.73 26.58
N TYR A 73 -16.94 3.81 27.91
CA TYR A 73 -15.79 3.43 28.76
C TYR A 73 -15.40 1.96 28.52
N THR A 74 -16.38 1.06 28.58
CA THR A 74 -16.15 -0.38 28.38
C THR A 74 -15.66 -0.68 26.98
N THR A 75 -16.22 -0.03 25.96
CA THR A 75 -15.79 -0.18 24.55
C THR A 75 -14.35 0.29 24.34
N GLN A 76 -14.00 1.48 24.83
CA GLN A 76 -12.64 2.02 24.68
C GLN A 76 -11.60 1.15 25.41
N CYS A 77 -11.94 0.68 26.62
CA CYS A 77 -11.09 -0.25 27.37
C CYS A 77 -10.91 -1.59 26.64
N ALA A 78 -11.96 -2.12 26.01
CA ALA A 78 -11.87 -3.34 25.22
C ALA A 78 -11.02 -3.15 23.96
N MET A 79 -11.17 -2.01 23.25
CA MET A 79 -10.35 -1.66 22.10
C MET A 79 -8.86 -1.62 22.44
N LEU A 80 -8.49 -1.02 23.58
CA LEU A 80 -7.09 -0.98 24.01
C LEU A 80 -6.54 -2.33 24.47
N LYS A 81 -7.37 -3.23 25.02
CA LYS A 81 -6.95 -4.58 25.44
C LYS A 81 -6.77 -5.56 24.28
N ALA A 82 -7.36 -5.27 23.12
CA ALA A 82 -7.28 -6.12 21.93
C ALA A 82 -6.03 -5.84 21.07
N LEU A 83 -5.20 -4.88 21.47
CA LEU A 83 -3.90 -4.54 20.87
C LEU A 83 -2.78 -5.30 21.57
#